data_AF-A0A4Y4CQL6-F1
#
_entry.id   AF-A0A4Y4CQL6-F1
#
_cell.length_a   1.000
_cell.length_b   1.000
_cell.length_c   1.000
_cell.angle_alpha   90.00
_cell.angle_beta   90.00
_cell.angle_gamma   90.00
#
_symmetry.space_group_name_H-M   'P 1'
#
loop_
_entity.id
_entity.type
_entity.pdbx_description
1 polymer ?
#
loop_
_entity_poly.entity_id
_entity_poly.type
_entity_poly.pdbx_seq_one_letter_code
_entity_poly.pdbx_strand_id
1 'polypeptide(L)'
;MQSFLLLLPDFALIALGVLLRRFFGLGDGFWPGVERLVYFVFFPALLFNALARASIDLVAMAPLLAVGLLCMAAGLLLALAGRPLLGLDAMGFASRAQCAYRFNTYIGIAVAGKFAGAPGLAMMGALCGAMVPFANMAAVGMLARHGQGRLLRELLRNPLIIATVAGLAFNLSGARLPEPVLPFMQRLADAAVTLGLLAVGAALRGGGQAGRRIGAVYLCLVKLLALPALAWWLATAFGLGGVAFATAVIFAALPTASSAYILAMRMGGDGPGVAWLISATTVAAALTLTGWLAVLTRWGPG
;
A
#
# COMPACT_ATOMS: atom_id res chain seq x y z
N MET A 1 -20.04 -13.80 -0.22
CA MET A 1 -20.79 -12.63 -0.73
C MET A 1 -20.67 -11.41 0.19
N GLN A 2 -20.69 -11.55 1.52
CA GLN A 2 -20.53 -10.41 2.46
C GLN A 2 -19.20 -9.63 2.29
N SER A 3 -18.06 -10.30 2.04
CA SER A 3 -16.75 -9.64 1.91
C SER A 3 -16.61 -8.73 0.69
N PHE A 4 -17.29 -9.03 -0.43
CA PHE A 4 -17.26 -8.16 -1.62
C PHE A 4 -18.05 -6.87 -1.37
N LEU A 5 -19.23 -6.99 -0.75
CA LEU A 5 -20.06 -5.84 -0.40
C LEU A 5 -19.35 -4.89 0.58
N LEU A 6 -18.46 -5.42 1.43
CA LEU A 6 -17.63 -4.63 2.34
C LEU A 6 -16.63 -3.73 1.60
N LEU A 7 -16.05 -4.21 0.49
CA LEU A 7 -15.09 -3.45 -0.32
C LEU A 7 -15.74 -2.60 -1.42
N LEU A 8 -17.00 -2.87 -1.77
CA LEU A 8 -17.71 -2.20 -2.86
C LEU A 8 -17.64 -0.67 -2.80
N PRO A 9 -17.84 0.00 -1.64
CA PRO A 9 -17.73 1.47 -1.58
C PRO A 9 -16.33 1.99 -1.93
N ASP A 10 -15.27 1.25 -1.59
CA ASP A 10 -13.90 1.71 -1.84
C ASP A 10 -13.54 1.57 -3.31
N PHE A 11 -13.95 0.46 -3.94
CA PHE A 11 -13.81 0.29 -5.39
C PHE A 11 -14.74 1.23 -6.17
N ALA A 12 -15.90 1.60 -5.62
CA ALA A 12 -16.75 2.63 -6.21
C ALA A 12 -16.09 4.01 -6.18
N LEU A 13 -15.38 4.36 -5.09
CA LEU A 13 -14.55 5.59 -5.05
C LEU A 13 -13.41 5.52 -6.06
N ILE A 14 -12.72 4.39 -6.19
CA ILE A 14 -11.69 4.20 -7.24
C ILE A 14 -12.31 4.40 -8.63
N ALA A 15 -13.47 3.80 -8.90
CA ALA A 15 -14.19 3.97 -10.17
C ALA A 15 -14.58 5.44 -10.40
N LEU A 16 -15.08 6.14 -9.38
CA LEU A 16 -15.39 7.56 -9.45
C LEU A 16 -14.13 8.39 -9.77
N GLY A 17 -12.99 8.09 -9.17
CA GLY A 17 -11.71 8.72 -9.50
C GLY A 17 -11.34 8.59 -10.98
N VAL A 18 -11.58 7.41 -11.59
CA VAL A 18 -11.41 7.19 -13.04
C VAL A 18 -12.32 8.10 -13.84
N LEU A 19 -13.61 8.20 -13.47
CA LEU A 19 -14.58 9.03 -14.16
C LEU A 19 -14.22 10.52 -14.06
N LEU A 20 -13.85 10.99 -12.86
CA LEU A 20 -13.43 12.37 -12.64
C LEU A 20 -12.21 12.73 -13.48
N ARG A 21 -11.19 11.87 -13.53
CA ARG A 21 -10.00 12.10 -14.37
C ARG A 21 -10.35 12.19 -15.86
N ARG A 22 -11.31 11.38 -16.33
CA ARG A 22 -11.70 11.33 -17.75
C ARG A 22 -12.61 12.47 -18.19
N PHE A 23 -13.55 12.89 -17.34
CA PHE A 23 -14.63 13.79 -17.76
C PHE A 23 -14.50 15.23 -17.25
N PHE A 24 -13.79 15.47 -16.14
CA PHE A 24 -13.78 16.80 -15.51
C PHE A 24 -12.56 17.67 -15.88
N GLY A 25 -11.57 17.14 -16.61
CA GLY A 25 -10.47 17.95 -17.13
C GLY A 25 -9.67 18.74 -16.08
N LEU A 26 -9.53 18.21 -14.85
CA LEU A 26 -8.97 18.90 -13.67
C LEU A 26 -7.48 19.31 -13.76
N GLY A 27 -6.84 19.16 -14.93
CA GLY A 27 -5.42 19.44 -15.13
C GLY A 27 -4.49 18.32 -14.63
N ASP A 28 -3.25 18.32 -15.11
CA ASP A 28 -2.27 17.27 -14.79
C ASP A 28 -1.67 17.37 -13.38
N GLY A 29 -1.62 18.58 -12.82
CA GLY A 29 -1.09 18.83 -11.47
C GLY A 29 -2.07 18.53 -10.33
N PHE A 30 -3.38 18.43 -10.61
CA PHE A 30 -4.40 18.30 -9.57
C PHE A 30 -4.25 17.00 -8.76
N TRP A 31 -4.20 15.85 -9.42
CA TRP A 31 -4.12 14.55 -8.74
C TRP A 31 -2.82 14.34 -7.95
N PRO A 32 -1.63 14.67 -8.48
CA PRO A 32 -0.41 14.71 -7.67
C PRO A 32 -0.51 15.67 -6.48
N GLY A 33 -1.20 16.80 -6.63
CA GLY A 33 -1.49 17.73 -5.54
C GLY A 33 -2.36 17.12 -4.44
N VAL A 34 -3.44 16.42 -4.84
CA VAL A 34 -4.32 15.67 -3.93
C VAL A 34 -3.53 14.58 -3.21
N GLU A 35 -2.74 13.76 -3.91
CA GLU A 35 -1.89 12.74 -3.29
C GLU A 35 -0.93 13.36 -2.26
N ARG A 36 -0.31 14.51 -2.59
CA ARG A 36 0.58 15.22 -1.66
C ARG A 36 -0.17 15.71 -0.41
N LEU A 37 -1.34 16.32 -0.59
CA LEU A 37 -2.16 16.80 0.53
C LEU A 37 -2.57 15.63 1.45
N VAL A 38 -3.02 14.53 0.87
CA VAL A 38 -3.39 13.33 1.64
C VAL A 38 -2.17 12.78 2.37
N TYR A 39 -1.04 12.59 1.70
CA TYR A 39 0.15 11.96 2.28
C TYR A 39 0.81 12.78 3.39
N PHE A 40 0.86 14.11 3.25
CA PHE A 40 1.57 14.98 4.22
C PHE A 40 0.67 15.55 5.32
N VAL A 41 -0.66 15.55 5.14
CA VAL A 41 -1.58 16.17 6.09
C VAL A 41 -2.62 15.18 6.60
N PHE A 42 -3.43 14.60 5.71
CA PHE A 42 -4.61 13.83 6.13
C PHE A 42 -4.25 12.45 6.67
N PHE A 43 -3.29 11.74 6.06
CA PHE A 43 -2.81 10.45 6.55
C PHE A 43 -2.09 10.54 7.89
N PRO A 44 -1.17 11.49 8.10
CA PRO A 44 -0.59 11.71 9.42
C PRO A 44 -1.66 11.93 10.50
N ALA A 45 -2.69 12.74 10.23
CA ALA A 45 -3.80 12.94 11.16
C ALA A 45 -4.59 11.65 11.42
N LEU A 46 -4.88 10.87 10.37
CA LEU A 46 -5.54 9.57 10.48
C LEU A 46 -4.75 8.62 11.39
N LEU A 47 -3.45 8.46 11.13
CA LEU A 47 -2.59 7.53 11.86
C LEU A 47 -2.45 7.95 13.31
N PHE A 48 -2.18 9.22 13.56
CA PHE A 48 -2.11 9.76 14.92
C PHE A 48 -3.41 9.48 15.68
N ASN A 49 -4.57 9.80 15.10
CA ASN A 49 -5.88 9.57 15.73
C ASN A 49 -6.16 8.09 16.01
N ALA A 50 -5.83 7.21 15.05
CA ALA A 50 -5.99 5.77 15.23
C ALA A 50 -5.11 5.24 16.37
N LEU A 51 -3.83 5.64 16.39
CA LEU A 51 -2.85 5.18 17.38
C LEU A 51 -3.07 5.77 18.77
N ALA A 52 -3.45 7.04 18.87
CA ALA A 52 -3.78 7.70 20.14
C ALA A 52 -4.89 6.96 20.90
N ARG A 53 -5.75 6.22 20.18
CA ARG A 53 -6.93 5.53 20.73
C ARG A 53 -6.82 4.00 20.72
N ALA A 54 -5.80 3.44 20.08
CA ALA A 54 -5.68 2.01 19.91
C ALA A 54 -5.09 1.34 21.15
N SER A 55 -5.57 0.14 21.47
CA SER A 55 -4.88 -0.81 22.34
C SER A 55 -3.98 -1.68 21.46
N ILE A 56 -2.69 -1.35 21.37
CA ILE A 56 -1.75 -2.06 20.49
C ILE A 56 -0.92 -3.05 21.28
N ASP A 57 -0.92 -4.28 20.79
CA ASP A 57 0.09 -5.25 21.19
C ASP A 57 1.42 -4.92 20.50
N LEU A 58 2.31 -4.28 21.25
CA LEU A 58 3.66 -3.94 20.79
C LEU A 58 4.51 -5.17 20.51
N VAL A 59 4.20 -6.32 21.12
CA VAL A 59 4.93 -7.58 20.91
C VAL A 59 4.69 -8.06 19.47
N ALA A 60 3.48 -7.89 18.94
CA ALA A 60 3.14 -8.26 17.58
C ALA A 60 3.73 -7.34 16.50
N MET A 61 4.26 -6.15 16.84
CA MET A 61 4.81 -5.20 15.86
C MET A 61 6.11 -5.66 15.21
N ALA A 62 7.07 -6.16 15.99
CA ALA A 62 8.35 -6.59 15.41
C ALA A 62 8.18 -7.76 14.43
N PRO A 63 7.41 -8.83 14.75
CA PRO A 63 7.14 -9.89 13.78
C PRO A 63 6.34 -9.38 12.57
N LEU A 64 5.36 -8.49 12.74
CA LEU A 64 4.62 -7.88 11.62
C LEU A 64 5.55 -7.14 10.64
N LEU A 65 6.45 -6.31 11.16
CA LEU A 65 7.44 -5.59 10.35
C LEU A 65 8.39 -6.55 9.64
N ALA A 66 8.83 -7.62 10.31
CA ALA A 66 9.66 -8.66 9.71
C ALA A 66 8.94 -9.37 8.55
N VAL A 67 7.68 -9.77 8.74
CA VAL A 67 6.87 -10.38 7.68
C VAL A 67 6.71 -9.44 6.49
N GLY A 68 6.42 -8.15 6.72
CA GLY A 68 6.33 -7.14 5.66
C GLY A 68 7.62 -7.01 4.86
N LEU A 69 8.76 -6.91 5.54
CA LEU A 69 10.08 -6.80 4.91
C LEU A 69 10.43 -8.06 4.11
N LEU A 70 10.18 -9.25 4.66
CA LEU A 70 10.41 -10.53 3.99
C LEU A 70 9.51 -10.69 2.76
N CYS A 71 8.25 -10.26 2.82
CA CYS A 71 7.36 -10.26 1.65
C CYS A 71 7.86 -9.32 0.55
N MET A 72 8.36 -8.15 0.91
CA MET A 72 8.95 -7.22 -0.08
C MET A 72 10.23 -7.77 -0.70
N ALA A 73 11.11 -8.35 0.12
CA ALA A 73 12.33 -9.02 -0.35
C ALA A 73 11.98 -10.19 -1.27
N ALA A 74 11.00 -11.02 -0.91
CA ALA A 74 10.52 -12.11 -1.76
C ALA A 74 9.91 -11.58 -3.07
N GLY A 75 9.15 -10.48 -3.04
CA GLY A 75 8.61 -9.85 -4.24
C GLY A 75 9.71 -9.38 -5.19
N LEU A 76 10.79 -8.79 -4.64
CA LEU A 76 11.98 -8.43 -5.42
C LEU A 76 12.68 -9.66 -6.01
N LEU A 77 12.91 -10.70 -5.21
CA LEU A 77 13.56 -11.94 -5.67
C LEU A 77 12.73 -12.66 -6.74
N LEU A 78 11.41 -12.74 -6.57
CA LEU A 78 10.51 -13.31 -7.56
C LEU A 78 10.49 -12.48 -8.85
N ALA A 79 10.52 -11.15 -8.76
CA ALA A 79 10.67 -10.31 -9.95
C ALA A 79 12.00 -10.59 -10.70
N LEU A 80 13.10 -10.77 -9.96
CA LEU A 80 14.40 -11.13 -10.52
C LEU A 80 14.39 -12.52 -11.17
N ALA A 81 13.79 -13.51 -10.51
CA ALA A 81 13.63 -14.86 -11.05
C ALA A 81 12.76 -14.88 -12.33
N GLY A 82 11.74 -14.03 -12.39
CA GLY A 82 10.87 -13.86 -13.55
C GLY A 82 11.46 -13.01 -14.69
N ARG A 83 12.66 -12.43 -14.53
CA ARG A 83 13.31 -11.58 -15.55
C ARG A 83 13.29 -12.14 -16.98
N PRO A 84 13.59 -13.43 -17.26
CA PRO A 84 13.54 -13.96 -18.63
C PRO A 84 12.14 -13.88 -19.27
N LEU A 85 11.07 -13.96 -18.47
CA LEU A 85 9.69 -13.86 -18.94
C LEU A 85 9.36 -12.42 -19.40
N LEU A 86 9.96 -11.42 -18.75
CA LEU A 86 9.78 -10.02 -19.07
C LEU A 86 10.52 -9.63 -20.35
N GLY A 87 11.74 -10.16 -20.56
CA GLY A 87 12.67 -9.82 -21.65
C GLY A 87 12.60 -8.38 -22.11
N LEU A 88 12.77 -7.51 -21.13
CA LEU A 88 12.99 -6.07 -21.27
C LEU A 88 14.48 -5.80 -21.15
N ASP A 89 14.89 -4.63 -21.62
CA ASP A 89 16.17 -4.06 -21.27
C ASP A 89 16.28 -3.81 -19.76
N ALA A 90 17.48 -3.46 -19.27
CA ALA A 90 17.72 -3.30 -17.84
C ALA A 90 16.79 -2.25 -17.21
N MET A 91 16.55 -1.13 -17.90
CA MET A 91 15.73 -0.03 -17.41
C MET A 91 14.24 -0.38 -17.41
N GLY A 92 13.72 -0.98 -18.48
CA GLY A 92 12.35 -1.48 -18.54
C GLY A 92 12.08 -2.56 -17.50
N PHE A 93 13.03 -3.48 -17.29
CA PHE A 93 12.94 -4.48 -16.24
C PHE A 93 12.89 -3.85 -14.84
N ALA A 94 13.83 -2.96 -14.50
CA ALA A 94 13.86 -2.29 -13.20
C ALA A 94 12.58 -1.50 -12.93
N SER A 95 12.04 -0.85 -13.97
CA SER A 95 10.78 -0.11 -13.92
C SER A 95 9.61 -1.02 -13.53
N ARG A 96 9.46 -2.18 -14.17
CA ARG A 96 8.33 -3.09 -13.90
C ARG A 96 8.53 -3.96 -12.67
N ALA A 97 9.77 -4.37 -12.37
CA ALA A 97 10.09 -5.26 -11.24
C ALA A 97 9.60 -4.69 -9.90
N GLN A 98 9.62 -3.36 -9.72
CA GLN A 98 9.10 -2.73 -8.51
C GLN A 98 7.61 -3.02 -8.25
N CYS A 99 6.84 -3.35 -9.30
CA CYS A 99 5.43 -3.68 -9.16
C CYS A 99 5.19 -4.99 -8.40
N ALA A 100 6.20 -5.86 -8.29
CA ALA A 100 6.10 -7.11 -7.54
C ALA A 100 6.08 -6.90 -6.01
N TYR A 101 6.71 -5.84 -5.49
CA TYR A 101 6.84 -5.63 -4.04
C TYR A 101 6.21 -4.33 -3.54
N ARG A 102 5.99 -3.32 -4.40
CA ARG A 102 5.32 -2.08 -3.99
C ARG A 102 3.84 -2.33 -3.69
N PHE A 103 3.31 -1.59 -2.73
CA PHE A 103 1.98 -1.76 -2.16
C PHE A 103 1.22 -0.43 -2.11
N ASN A 104 -0.07 -0.47 -2.37
CA ASN A 104 -0.93 0.72 -2.36
C ASN A 104 -1.44 1.03 -0.94
N THR A 105 -0.82 2.01 -0.29
CA THR A 105 -1.17 2.43 1.08
C THR A 105 -2.63 2.86 1.23
N TYR A 106 -3.22 3.53 0.22
CA TYR A 106 -4.62 3.99 0.29
C TYR A 106 -5.59 2.83 0.43
N ILE A 107 -5.44 1.82 -0.44
CA ILE A 107 -6.26 0.61 -0.37
C ILE A 107 -5.96 -0.17 0.92
N GLY A 108 -4.69 -0.22 1.35
CA GLY A 108 -4.30 -0.86 2.60
C GLY A 108 -5.02 -0.32 3.82
N ILE A 109 -4.99 1.00 4.01
CA ILE A 109 -5.65 1.67 5.13
C ILE A 109 -7.17 1.49 5.08
N ALA A 110 -7.79 1.66 3.91
CA ALA A 110 -9.24 1.44 3.75
C ALA A 110 -9.65 0.00 4.15
N VAL A 111 -8.96 -1.00 3.60
CA VAL A 111 -9.28 -2.42 3.84
C VAL A 111 -9.02 -2.80 5.30
N ALA A 112 -7.88 -2.41 5.86
CA ALA A 112 -7.51 -2.74 7.24
C ALA A 112 -8.47 -2.09 8.25
N GLY A 113 -8.89 -0.85 8.01
CA GLY A 113 -9.86 -0.17 8.87
C GLY A 113 -11.25 -0.79 8.83
N LYS A 114 -11.71 -1.26 7.66
CA LYS A 114 -12.96 -2.00 7.58
C LYS A 114 -12.89 -3.39 8.20
N PHE A 115 -11.73 -4.04 8.12
CA PHE A 115 -11.55 -5.39 8.63
C PHE A 115 -11.42 -5.44 10.16
N ALA A 116 -10.63 -4.53 10.74
CA ALA A 116 -10.25 -4.57 12.16
C ALA A 116 -10.36 -3.23 12.89
N GLY A 117 -11.04 -2.22 12.31
CA GLY A 117 -11.25 -0.93 12.96
C GLY A 117 -9.97 -0.15 13.24
N ALA A 118 -9.95 0.57 14.38
CA ALA A 118 -8.79 1.38 14.79
C ALA A 118 -7.48 0.58 14.95
N PRO A 119 -7.48 -0.64 15.56
CA PRO A 119 -6.30 -1.49 15.59
C PRO A 119 -5.75 -1.81 14.19
N GLY A 120 -6.62 -2.17 13.24
CA GLY A 120 -6.21 -2.45 11.86
C GLY A 120 -5.60 -1.23 11.16
N LEU A 121 -6.22 -0.05 11.30
CA LEU A 121 -5.69 1.21 10.77
C LEU A 121 -4.29 1.51 11.32
N ALA A 122 -4.11 1.35 12.63
CA ALA A 122 -2.85 1.62 13.31
C ALA A 122 -1.74 0.68 12.85
N MET A 123 -1.99 -0.64 12.84
CA MET A 123 -1.00 -1.64 12.43
C MET A 123 -0.64 -1.51 10.94
N MET A 124 -1.63 -1.33 10.07
CA MET A 124 -1.40 -1.13 8.64
C MET A 124 -0.65 0.17 8.36
N GLY A 125 -0.95 1.24 9.11
CA GLY A 125 -0.26 2.51 9.05
C GLY A 125 1.20 2.44 9.44
N ALA A 126 1.49 1.81 10.58
CA ALA A 126 2.85 1.58 11.05
C ALA A 126 3.65 0.75 10.03
N LEU A 127 3.05 -0.35 9.55
CA LEU A 127 3.66 -1.22 8.54
C LEU A 127 3.93 -0.45 7.24
N CYS A 128 2.95 0.27 6.70
CA CYS A 128 3.13 1.08 5.49
C CYS A 128 4.20 2.16 5.69
N GLY A 129 4.16 2.88 6.81
CA GLY A 129 5.13 3.93 7.13
C GLY A 129 6.56 3.40 7.15
N ALA A 130 6.77 2.25 7.79
CA ALA A 130 8.06 1.57 7.85
C ALA A 130 8.51 1.03 6.48
N MET A 131 7.60 0.45 5.70
CA MET A 131 7.91 -0.24 4.44
C MET A 131 8.09 0.71 3.24
N VAL A 132 7.52 1.92 3.26
CA VAL A 132 7.61 2.90 2.15
C VAL A 132 9.07 3.27 1.81
N PRO A 133 9.95 3.59 2.77
CA PRO A 133 11.36 3.86 2.49
C PRO A 133 12.10 2.66 1.87
N PHE A 134 11.85 1.43 2.37
CA PHE A 134 12.42 0.23 1.75
C PHE A 134 11.96 0.05 0.31
N ALA A 135 10.68 0.31 0.02
CA ALA A 135 10.14 0.23 -1.33
C ALA A 135 10.80 1.26 -2.27
N ASN A 136 11.05 2.48 -1.78
CA ASN A 136 11.73 3.52 -2.55
C ASN A 136 13.19 3.19 -2.77
N MET A 137 13.92 2.75 -1.76
CA MET A 137 15.32 2.37 -1.89
C MET A 137 15.51 1.18 -2.84
N ALA A 138 14.69 0.14 -2.73
CA ALA A 138 14.75 -1.00 -3.64
C ALA A 138 14.49 -0.57 -5.09
N ALA A 139 13.53 0.33 -5.32
CA ALA A 139 13.20 0.81 -6.65
C ALA A 139 14.30 1.72 -7.21
N VAL A 140 14.76 2.71 -6.44
CA VAL A 140 15.85 3.60 -6.81
C VAL A 140 17.16 2.81 -6.99
N GLY A 141 17.45 1.82 -6.15
CA GLY A 141 18.63 0.98 -6.28
C GLY A 141 18.67 0.17 -7.59
N MET A 142 17.51 -0.22 -8.11
CA MET A 142 17.42 -0.89 -9.42
C MET A 142 17.40 0.09 -10.60
N LEU A 143 16.81 1.28 -10.43
CA LEU A 143 16.61 2.26 -11.50
C LEU A 143 17.76 3.28 -11.61
N ALA A 144 18.48 3.58 -10.53
CA ALA A 144 19.57 4.55 -10.48
C ALA A 144 20.92 3.83 -10.61
N ARG A 145 21.86 4.49 -11.30
CA ARG A 145 23.28 4.05 -11.33
C ARG A 145 24.06 4.37 -10.05
N HIS A 146 23.50 5.19 -9.14
CA HIS A 146 24.11 5.56 -7.86
C HIS A 146 23.01 5.69 -6.78
N GLY A 147 22.77 4.62 -6.02
CA GLY A 147 21.83 4.64 -4.89
C GLY A 147 22.46 5.33 -3.68
N GLN A 148 22.08 6.57 -3.40
CA GLN A 148 22.56 7.26 -2.19
C GLN A 148 21.79 6.76 -0.95
N GLY A 149 22.47 5.93 -0.16
CA GLY A 149 21.96 5.29 1.05
C GLY A 149 21.70 6.25 2.20
N ARG A 150 20.49 6.80 2.28
CA ARG A 150 20.04 7.65 3.40
C ARG A 150 18.76 7.13 4.05
N LEU A 151 18.64 5.81 4.23
CA LEU A 151 17.49 5.14 4.87
C LEU A 151 17.05 5.83 6.16
N LEU A 152 18.00 6.04 7.08
CA LEU A 152 17.69 6.64 8.37
C LEU A 152 17.10 8.04 8.23
N ARG A 153 17.62 8.85 7.31
CA ARG A 153 17.10 10.20 7.04
C ARG A 153 15.71 10.16 6.42
N GLU A 154 15.44 9.20 5.53
CA GLU A 154 14.12 9.01 4.93
C GLU A 154 13.10 8.55 5.97
N LEU A 155 13.47 7.63 6.86
CA LEU A 155 12.61 7.19 7.96
C LEU A 155 12.27 8.35 8.89
N LEU A 156 13.29 9.12 9.32
CA LEU A 156 13.11 10.25 10.24
C LEU A 156 12.32 11.42 9.63
N ARG A 157 12.25 11.53 8.30
CA ARG A 157 11.46 12.55 7.60
C ARG A 157 10.11 12.04 7.09
N ASN A 158 9.80 10.77 7.29
CA ASN A 158 8.56 10.18 6.81
C ASN A 158 7.40 10.62 7.71
N PRO A 159 6.43 11.42 7.20
CA PRO A 159 5.33 11.93 8.02
C PRO A 159 4.45 10.81 8.60
N LEU A 160 4.37 9.63 7.96
CA LEU A 160 3.63 8.49 8.49
C LEU A 160 4.31 7.87 9.70
N ILE A 161 5.65 7.77 9.69
CA ILE A 161 6.43 7.26 10.82
C ILE A 161 6.34 8.25 11.98
N ILE A 162 6.52 9.54 11.70
CA ILE A 162 6.42 10.59 12.71
C ILE A 162 5.04 10.56 13.37
N ALA A 163 3.96 10.53 12.58
CA ALA A 163 2.60 10.43 13.08
C ALA A 163 2.36 9.14 13.89
N THR A 164 2.95 8.03 13.44
CA THR A 164 2.81 6.74 14.12
C THR A 164 3.47 6.78 15.50
N VAL A 165 4.72 7.23 15.56
CA VAL A 165 5.48 7.36 16.81
C VAL A 165 4.82 8.38 17.74
N ALA A 166 4.37 9.52 17.22
CA ALA A 166 3.67 10.53 17.99
C ALA A 166 2.35 10.02 18.57
N GLY A 167 1.55 9.30 17.76
CA GLY A 167 0.29 8.71 18.21
C GLY A 167 0.50 7.64 19.28
N LEU A 168 1.52 6.79 19.11
CA LEU A 168 1.87 5.78 20.11
C LEU A 168 2.39 6.42 21.41
N ALA A 169 3.29 7.39 21.32
CA ALA A 169 3.80 8.10 22.49
C ALA A 169 2.66 8.81 23.25
N PHE A 170 1.71 9.41 22.53
CA PHE A 170 0.52 10.00 23.12
C PHE A 170 -0.35 8.95 23.83
N ASN A 171 -0.61 7.81 23.20
CA ASN A 171 -1.37 6.72 23.80
C ASN A 171 -0.71 6.20 25.10
N LEU A 172 0.60 5.96 25.08
CA LEU A 172 1.38 5.49 26.23
C LEU A 172 1.44 6.50 27.37
N SER A 173 1.29 7.79 27.09
CA SER A 173 1.24 8.83 28.13
C SER A 173 -0.06 8.80 28.96
N GLY A 174 -1.07 8.06 28.52
CA GLY A 174 -2.40 8.03 29.14
C GLY A 174 -3.21 9.32 28.92
N ALA A 175 -2.68 10.28 28.16
CA ALA A 175 -3.37 11.51 27.81
C ALA A 175 -4.62 11.22 26.98
N ARG A 176 -5.63 12.09 27.14
CA ARG A 176 -6.86 12.05 26.34
C ARG A 176 -6.91 13.27 25.45
N LEU A 177 -7.24 13.05 24.18
CA LEU A 177 -7.46 14.17 23.27
C LEU A 177 -8.70 14.96 23.73
N PRO A 178 -8.64 16.31 23.72
CA PRO A 178 -9.80 17.14 24.03
C PRO A 178 -10.96 16.85 23.07
N GLU A 179 -12.20 16.95 23.56
CA GLU A 179 -13.39 16.63 22.76
C GLU A 179 -13.45 17.29 21.38
N PRO A 180 -13.09 18.58 21.19
CA PRO A 180 -13.13 19.20 19.87
C PRO A 180 -12.10 18.63 18.87
N VAL A 181 -11.01 18.03 19.37
CA VAL A 181 -9.93 17.51 18.53
C VAL A 181 -10.32 16.19 17.87
N LEU A 182 -11.09 15.35 18.56
CA LEU A 182 -11.53 14.06 18.02
C LEU A 182 -12.31 14.19 16.69
N PRO A 183 -13.41 14.95 16.59
CA PRO A 183 -14.18 15.07 15.36
C PRO A 183 -13.39 15.80 14.27
N PHE A 184 -12.51 16.73 14.63
CA PHE A 184 -11.60 17.36 13.68
C PHE A 184 -10.67 16.32 13.03
N MET A 185 -10.00 15.51 13.85
CA MET A 185 -9.09 14.46 13.37
C MET A 185 -9.83 13.37 12.59
N GLN A 186 -11.05 13.02 13.00
CA GLN A 186 -11.88 12.08 12.27
C GLN A 186 -12.23 12.58 10.87
N ARG A 187 -12.61 13.86 10.72
CA ARG A 187 -12.90 14.45 9.40
C ARG A 187 -11.67 14.43 8.48
N LEU A 188 -10.48 14.70 9.04
CA LEU A 188 -9.23 14.57 8.28
C LEU A 188 -8.98 13.12 7.87
N ALA A 189 -9.23 12.16 8.76
CA ALA A 189 -9.08 10.74 8.47
C ALA A 189 -10.01 10.27 7.34
N ASP A 190 -11.29 10.63 7.41
CA ASP A 190 -12.28 10.27 6.39
C ASP A 190 -11.94 10.90 5.03
N ALA A 191 -11.47 12.15 5.03
CA ALA A 191 -10.97 12.81 3.82
C ALA A 191 -9.73 12.10 3.25
N ALA A 192 -8.83 11.62 4.11
CA ALA A 192 -7.62 10.92 3.68
C ALA A 192 -7.93 9.65 2.89
N VAL A 193 -8.86 8.83 3.41
CA VAL A 193 -9.29 7.59 2.75
C VAL A 193 -10.04 7.91 1.46
N THR A 194 -10.99 8.83 1.51
CA THR A 194 -11.84 9.19 0.37
C THR A 194 -11.03 9.76 -0.79
N LEU A 195 -10.24 10.80 -0.53
CA LEU A 195 -9.43 11.46 -1.56
C LEU A 195 -8.29 10.56 -2.04
N GLY A 196 -7.73 9.72 -1.16
CA GLY A 196 -6.74 8.71 -1.51
C GLY A 196 -7.27 7.72 -2.53
N LEU A 197 -8.45 7.14 -2.31
CA LEU A 197 -9.07 6.19 -3.23
C LEU A 197 -9.47 6.84 -4.57
N LEU A 198 -9.98 8.08 -4.54
CA LEU A 198 -10.21 8.86 -5.76
C LEU A 198 -8.91 9.06 -6.56
N ALA A 199 -7.82 9.42 -5.88
CA ALA A 199 -6.51 9.60 -6.52
C ALA A 199 -5.96 8.29 -7.11
N VAL A 200 -6.15 7.15 -6.42
CA VAL A 200 -5.83 5.83 -6.97
C VAL A 200 -6.60 5.58 -8.26
N GLY A 201 -7.91 5.86 -8.27
CA GLY A 201 -8.75 5.78 -9.46
C GLY A 201 -8.26 6.64 -10.61
N ALA A 202 -7.94 7.91 -10.32
CA ALA A 202 -7.44 8.85 -11.32
C ALA A 202 -6.06 8.47 -11.89
N ALA A 203 -5.26 7.69 -11.15
CA ALA A 203 -3.99 7.17 -11.61
C ALA A 203 -4.12 5.97 -12.57
N LEU A 204 -5.29 5.31 -12.62
CA LEU A 204 -5.52 4.16 -13.50
C LEU A 204 -5.56 4.61 -14.97
N ARG A 205 -4.83 3.89 -15.83
CA ARG A 205 -4.73 4.18 -17.25
C ARG A 205 -5.46 3.14 -18.09
N GLY A 206 -6.22 3.62 -19.07
CA GLY A 206 -6.81 2.78 -20.11
C GLY A 206 -5.74 2.20 -21.02
N GLY A 207 -6.00 1.01 -21.56
CA GLY A 207 -5.02 0.17 -22.26
C GLY A 207 -4.19 0.89 -23.33
N GLY A 208 -2.88 0.65 -23.26
CA GLY A 208 -1.89 1.03 -24.26
C GLY A 208 -0.56 0.31 -23.95
N GLN A 209 -0.21 -0.67 -24.79
CA GLN A 209 1.03 -1.45 -24.78
C GLN A 209 1.44 -2.14 -23.45
N ALA A 210 0.77 -3.25 -23.14
CA ALA A 210 1.46 -4.36 -22.49
C ALA A 210 2.42 -5.02 -23.51
N GLY A 211 3.57 -4.39 -23.77
CA GLY A 211 4.68 -5.10 -24.41
C GLY A 211 4.98 -6.34 -23.56
N ARG A 212 4.82 -7.53 -24.16
CA ARG A 212 5.02 -8.87 -23.54
C ARG A 212 4.09 -9.16 -22.35
N ARG A 213 2.84 -9.53 -22.69
CA ARG A 213 1.75 -9.86 -21.74
C ARG A 213 2.13 -10.90 -20.67
N ILE A 214 2.97 -11.88 -21.00
CA ILE A 214 3.34 -12.98 -20.09
C ILE A 214 4.07 -12.46 -18.85
N GLY A 215 5.10 -11.61 -19.03
CA GLY A 215 5.85 -11.05 -17.90
C GLY A 215 4.99 -10.15 -17.01
N ALA A 216 4.04 -9.41 -17.60
CA ALA A 216 3.12 -8.57 -16.84
C ALA A 216 2.12 -9.41 -16.02
N VAL A 217 1.55 -10.47 -16.61
CA VAL A 217 0.69 -11.43 -15.90
C VAL A 217 1.46 -12.10 -14.78
N TYR A 218 2.70 -12.52 -15.01
CA TYR A 218 3.56 -13.10 -13.98
C TYR A 218 3.70 -12.16 -12.77
N LEU A 219 4.01 -10.88 -12.99
CA LEU A 219 4.13 -9.91 -11.90
C LEU A 219 2.80 -9.72 -11.15
N CYS A 220 1.66 -9.73 -11.85
CA CYS A 220 0.34 -9.69 -11.21
C CYS A 220 0.12 -10.91 -10.31
N LEU A 221 0.45 -12.12 -10.78
CA LEU A 221 0.31 -13.36 -10.00
C LEU A 221 1.23 -13.37 -8.78
N VAL A 222 2.49 -12.94 -8.94
CA VAL A 222 3.41 -12.76 -7.83
C VAL A 222 2.80 -11.83 -6.79
N LYS A 223 2.36 -10.64 -7.23
CA LYS A 223 1.93 -9.59 -6.32
C LYS A 223 0.61 -9.93 -5.60
N LEU A 224 -0.36 -10.49 -6.30
CA LEU A 224 -1.71 -10.68 -5.78
C LEU A 224 -2.00 -12.08 -5.23
N LEU A 225 -1.18 -13.08 -5.55
CA LEU A 225 -1.37 -14.46 -5.09
C LEU A 225 -0.15 -14.99 -4.33
N ALA A 226 1.05 -14.94 -4.92
CA ALA A 226 2.23 -15.55 -4.30
C ALA A 226 2.64 -14.83 -3.00
N LEU A 227 2.68 -13.49 -3.01
CA LEU A 227 3.02 -12.72 -1.81
C LEU A 227 2.03 -12.87 -0.66
N PRO A 228 0.70 -12.76 -0.85
CA PRO A 228 -0.21 -12.99 0.26
C PRO A 228 -0.22 -14.44 0.77
N ALA A 229 0.00 -15.44 -0.10
CA ALA A 229 0.21 -16.82 0.35
C ALA A 229 1.48 -16.95 1.21
N LEU A 230 2.58 -16.31 0.80
CA LEU A 230 3.81 -16.27 1.56
C LEU A 230 3.63 -15.52 2.89
N ALA A 231 2.91 -14.39 2.87
CA ALA A 231 2.62 -13.60 4.07
C ALA A 231 1.79 -14.40 5.07
N TRP A 232 0.84 -15.20 4.60
CA TRP A 232 0.08 -16.13 5.44
C TRP A 232 1.04 -17.10 6.14
N TRP A 233 1.89 -17.79 5.37
CA TRP A 233 2.84 -18.75 5.91
C TRP A 233 3.83 -18.10 6.90
N LEU A 234 4.42 -16.95 6.53
CA LEU A 234 5.34 -16.21 7.38
C LEU A 234 4.65 -15.71 8.65
N ALA A 235 3.44 -15.15 8.55
CA ALA A 235 2.71 -14.69 9.71
C ALA A 235 2.40 -15.85 10.68
N THR A 236 2.05 -17.03 10.19
CA THR A 236 1.92 -18.24 11.01
C THR A 236 3.25 -18.64 11.64
N ALA A 237 4.33 -18.69 10.87
CA ALA A 237 5.66 -19.09 11.35
C ALA A 237 6.22 -18.14 12.41
N PHE A 238 5.89 -16.85 12.32
CA PHE A 238 6.27 -15.82 13.28
C PHE A 238 5.28 -15.69 14.45
N GLY A 239 4.28 -16.56 14.54
CA GLY A 239 3.32 -16.61 15.65
C GLY A 239 2.34 -15.44 15.70
N LEU A 240 2.09 -14.75 14.58
CA LEU A 240 1.10 -13.67 14.52
C LEU A 240 -0.32 -14.25 14.63
N GLY A 241 -1.14 -13.66 15.48
CA GLY A 241 -2.58 -13.92 15.61
C GLY A 241 -3.43 -12.68 15.33
N GLY A 242 -4.75 -12.86 15.35
CA GLY A 242 -5.75 -11.79 15.26
C GLY A 242 -5.46 -10.68 14.24
N VAL A 243 -5.50 -9.43 14.69
CA VAL A 243 -5.37 -8.24 13.82
C VAL A 243 -4.00 -8.14 13.15
N ALA A 244 -2.92 -8.55 13.81
CA ALA A 244 -1.58 -8.49 13.25
C ALA A 244 -1.41 -9.49 12.09
N PHE A 245 -1.92 -10.71 12.26
CA PHE A 245 -1.94 -11.72 11.20
C PHE A 245 -2.71 -11.23 9.97
N ALA A 246 -3.93 -10.74 10.17
CA ALA A 246 -4.76 -10.21 9.09
C ALA A 246 -4.09 -9.02 8.39
N THR A 247 -3.45 -8.12 9.15
CA THR A 247 -2.73 -6.97 8.61
C THR A 247 -1.58 -7.40 7.69
N ALA A 248 -0.80 -8.42 8.09
CA ALA A 248 0.30 -8.94 7.27
C ALA A 248 -0.19 -9.49 5.92
N VAL A 249 -1.25 -10.30 5.94
CA VAL A 249 -1.84 -10.90 4.74
C VAL A 249 -2.47 -9.83 3.85
N ILE A 250 -3.25 -8.90 4.42
CA ILE A 250 -3.86 -7.79 3.68
C ILE A 250 -2.78 -6.95 3.00
N PHE A 251 -1.71 -6.59 3.73
CA PHE A 251 -0.60 -5.79 3.21
C PHE A 251 0.06 -6.44 1.98
N ALA A 252 0.31 -7.74 2.05
CA ALA A 252 0.89 -8.48 0.96
C ALA A 252 -0.05 -8.59 -0.25
N ALA A 253 -1.37 -8.64 -0.02
CA ALA A 253 -2.41 -8.70 -1.06
C ALA A 253 -2.74 -7.36 -1.75
N LEU A 254 -2.20 -6.23 -1.26
CA LEU A 254 -2.49 -4.91 -1.83
C LEU A 254 -1.99 -4.80 -3.27
N PRO A 255 -2.68 -4.10 -4.17
CA PRO A 255 -2.16 -3.86 -5.51
C PRO A 255 -0.94 -2.93 -5.49
N THR A 256 -0.29 -2.79 -6.65
CA THR A 256 0.88 -1.92 -6.79
C THR A 256 0.52 -0.44 -6.58
N ALA A 257 1.42 0.32 -5.95
CA ALA A 257 1.24 1.75 -5.68
C ALA A 257 1.31 2.62 -6.95
N SER A 258 0.50 3.70 -7.02
CA SER A 258 0.58 4.74 -8.06
C SER A 258 1.97 5.41 -8.12
N SER A 259 2.66 5.52 -6.97
CA SER A 259 4.01 6.07 -6.87
C SER A 259 5.07 5.36 -7.73
N ALA A 260 4.86 4.09 -8.09
CA ALA A 260 5.75 3.35 -8.97
C ALA A 260 5.84 4.00 -10.37
N TYR A 261 4.71 4.50 -10.89
CA TYR A 261 4.66 5.17 -12.19
C TYR A 261 5.45 6.48 -12.17
N ILE A 262 5.24 7.29 -11.12
CA ILE A 262 5.92 8.59 -10.97
C ILE A 262 7.43 8.37 -10.92
N LEU A 263 7.90 7.36 -10.18
CA LEU A 263 9.31 7.04 -10.09
C LEU A 263 9.89 6.57 -11.43
N ALA A 264 9.20 5.65 -12.12
CA ALA A 264 9.63 5.17 -13.43
C ALA A 264 9.76 6.32 -14.44
N MET A 265 8.77 7.22 -14.51
CA MET A 265 8.83 8.40 -15.38
C MET A 265 9.95 9.38 -15.02
N ARG A 266 10.14 9.67 -13.73
CA ARG A 266 11.21 10.57 -13.27
C ARG A 266 12.60 10.03 -13.59
N MET A 267 12.76 8.71 -13.67
CA MET A 267 14.04 8.05 -13.93
C MET A 267 14.24 7.66 -15.40
N GLY A 268 13.34 8.09 -16.31
CA GLY A 268 13.43 7.77 -17.73
C GLY A 268 13.18 6.30 -18.05
N GLY A 269 12.46 5.59 -17.18
CA GLY A 269 12.13 4.17 -17.33
C GLY A 269 10.79 3.93 -18.03
N ASP A 270 10.30 2.69 -17.93
CA ASP A 270 9.05 2.25 -18.58
C ASP A 270 7.81 2.66 -17.79
N GLY A 271 7.44 3.94 -17.90
CA GLY A 271 6.21 4.48 -17.34
C GLY A 271 4.93 3.78 -17.84
N PRO A 272 4.74 3.60 -19.16
CA PRO A 272 3.54 2.96 -19.71
C PRO A 272 3.30 1.55 -19.16
N GLY A 273 4.34 0.69 -19.13
CA GLY A 273 4.23 -0.66 -18.60
C GLY A 273 3.90 -0.71 -17.10
N VAL A 274 4.48 0.20 -16.31
CA VAL A 274 4.18 0.33 -14.88
C VAL A 274 2.74 0.82 -14.65
N ALA A 275 2.28 1.81 -15.41
CA ALA A 275 0.89 2.28 -15.31
C ALA A 275 -0.13 1.18 -15.65
N TRP A 276 0.19 0.33 -16.63
CA TRP A 276 -0.62 -0.84 -16.95
C TRP A 276 -0.66 -1.83 -15.78
N LEU A 277 0.50 -2.15 -15.17
CA LEU A 277 0.58 -3.06 -14.02
C LEU A 277 -0.18 -2.53 -12.80
N ILE A 278 -0.08 -1.23 -12.51
CA ILE A 278 -0.89 -0.59 -11.45
C ILE A 278 -2.38 -0.77 -11.74
N SER A 279 -2.79 -0.54 -12.99
CA SER A 279 -4.19 -0.67 -13.40
C SER A 279 -4.68 -2.12 -13.30
N ALA A 280 -3.91 -3.05 -13.84
CA ALA A 280 -4.23 -4.48 -13.83
C ALA A 280 -4.27 -5.04 -12.40
N THR A 281 -3.28 -4.72 -11.57
CA THR A 281 -3.26 -5.17 -10.17
C THR A 281 -4.40 -4.54 -9.37
N THR A 282 -4.72 -3.26 -9.57
CA THR A 282 -5.81 -2.60 -8.84
C THR A 282 -7.18 -3.20 -9.19
N VAL A 283 -7.45 -3.44 -10.49
CA VAL A 283 -8.70 -4.07 -10.92
C VAL A 283 -8.78 -5.52 -10.44
N ALA A 284 -7.71 -6.30 -10.60
CA ALA A 284 -7.67 -7.68 -10.12
C ALA A 284 -7.76 -7.77 -8.60
N ALA A 285 -7.24 -6.78 -7.87
CA ALA A 285 -7.32 -6.71 -6.41
C ALA A 285 -8.77 -6.64 -5.90
N ALA A 286 -9.73 -6.14 -6.68
CA ALA A 286 -11.14 -6.19 -6.30
C ALA A 286 -11.61 -7.63 -6.04
N LEU A 287 -11.13 -8.58 -6.85
CA LEU A 287 -11.45 -10.00 -6.70
C LEU A 287 -10.49 -10.69 -5.74
N THR A 288 -9.18 -10.47 -5.86
CA THR A 288 -8.20 -11.19 -5.05
C THR A 288 -8.23 -10.76 -3.58
N LEU A 289 -8.37 -9.47 -3.26
CA LEU A 289 -8.54 -9.02 -1.86
C LEU A 289 -9.82 -9.61 -1.26
N THR A 290 -10.92 -9.61 -2.00
CA THR A 290 -12.16 -10.24 -1.55
C THR A 290 -11.95 -11.72 -1.23
N GLY A 291 -11.20 -12.44 -2.07
CA GLY A 291 -10.82 -13.83 -1.84
C GLY A 291 -9.97 -14.00 -0.58
N TRP A 292 -8.89 -13.23 -0.43
CA TRP A 292 -8.01 -13.27 0.74
C TRP A 292 -8.73 -12.92 2.04
N LEU A 293 -9.61 -11.91 2.02
CA LEU A 293 -10.45 -11.58 3.17
C LEU A 293 -11.40 -12.72 3.53
N ALA A 294 -12.00 -13.38 2.53
CA ALA A 294 -12.85 -14.53 2.79
C ALA A 294 -12.06 -15.70 3.42
N VAL A 295 -10.82 -15.95 2.98
CA VAL A 295 -9.93 -16.96 3.57
C VAL A 295 -9.54 -16.56 5.00
N LEU A 296 -9.18 -15.29 5.24
CA LEU A 296 -8.89 -14.77 6.59
C LEU A 296 -10.07 -14.96 7.55
N THR A 297 -11.29 -14.62 7.14
CA THR A 297 -12.47 -14.77 7.99
C THR A 297 -12.82 -16.23 8.31
N ARG A 298 -12.42 -17.18 7.45
CA ARG A 298 -12.74 -18.59 7.63
C ARG A 298 -11.66 -19.34 8.38
N TRP A 299 -10.39 -19.10 8.03
CA TRP A 299 -9.24 -19.92 8.41
C TRP A 299 -8.13 -19.12 9.09
N GLY A 300 -8.30 -17.81 9.25
CA GLY A 300 -7.33 -16.98 9.98
C GLY A 300 -7.27 -17.40 11.45
N PRO A 301 -6.07 -17.40 12.06
CA PRO A 301 -5.96 -17.56 13.51
C PRO A 301 -6.74 -16.43 14.20
N GLY A 302 -7.53 -16.81 15.20
CA GLY A 302 -8.30 -15.88 16.04
C GLY A 302 -7.41 -14.87 16.77
#